data_AF-A0A814W591-F1
#
_entry.id   AF-A0A814W591-F1
#
_cell.length_a   1.000
_cell.length_b   1.000
_cell.length_c   1.000
_cell.angle_alpha   90.00
_cell.angle_beta   90.00
_cell.angle_gamma   90.00
#
_symmetry.space_group_name_H-M   'P 1'
#
loop_
_entity.id
_entity.type
_entity.pdbx_description
1 polymer ?
#
loop_
_entity_poly.entity_id
_entity_poly.type
_entity_poly.pdbx_seq_one_letter_code
_entity_poly.pdbx_strand_id
1 'polypeptide(L)'
;MSKLFIYCILVWSIAAVFSSPINPPKGQGRTVFQFGRIIQHITGRNPFDYNGYGCHCGSGSKGSKVVDAVDQCCVAHDNCYNNALYN
;
A
#
# COMPACT_ATOMS: atom_id res chain seq x y z
N MET A 1 -25.65 -45.10 -2.17
CA MET A 1 -24.16 -45.19 -2.09
C MET A 1 -23.47 -44.01 -2.77
N SER A 2 -23.97 -43.49 -3.91
CA SER A 2 -23.38 -42.33 -4.61
C SER A 2 -23.50 -40.97 -3.90
N LYS A 3 -24.59 -40.72 -3.15
CA LYS A 3 -24.81 -39.43 -2.47
C LYS A 3 -23.82 -39.15 -1.32
N LEU A 4 -23.39 -40.19 -0.60
CA LEU A 4 -22.38 -40.05 0.46
C LEU A 4 -21.00 -39.68 -0.12
N PHE A 5 -20.64 -40.25 -1.28
CA PHE A 5 -19.37 -39.97 -1.93
C PHE A 5 -19.27 -38.52 -2.40
N ILE A 6 -20.35 -38.01 -2.98
CA ILE A 6 -20.46 -36.60 -3.40
C ILE A 6 -20.37 -35.66 -2.18
N TYR A 7 -21.01 -36.03 -1.06
CA TYR A 7 -20.98 -35.23 0.16
C TYR A 7 -19.56 -35.13 0.74
N CYS A 8 -18.80 -36.23 0.76
CA CYS A 8 -17.42 -36.21 1.22
C CYS A 8 -16.51 -35.32 0.35
N ILE A 9 -16.68 -35.34 -0.97
CA ILE A 9 -15.90 -34.49 -1.89
C ILE A 9 -16.21 -33.00 -1.64
N LEU A 10 -17.49 -32.64 -1.53
CA LEU A 10 -17.89 -31.25 -1.29
C LEU A 10 -17.38 -30.72 0.06
N VAL A 11 -17.47 -31.54 1.12
CA VAL A 11 -16.98 -31.15 2.46
C VAL A 11 -15.46 -30.98 2.47
N TRP A 12 -14.71 -31.84 1.76
CA TRP A 12 -13.25 -31.78 1.72
C TRP A 12 -12.76 -30.58 0.91
N SER A 13 -13.42 -30.27 -0.22
CA SER A 13 -13.11 -29.07 -1.01
C SER A 13 -13.40 -27.77 -0.26
N ILE A 14 -14.50 -27.71 0.50
CA ILE A 14 -14.85 -26.53 1.29
C ILE A 14 -13.85 -26.33 2.44
N ALA A 15 -13.49 -27.40 3.16
CA ALA A 15 -12.53 -27.33 4.27
C ALA A 15 -11.13 -26.84 3.82
N ALA A 16 -10.72 -27.14 2.59
CA ALA A 16 -9.44 -26.68 2.04
C ALA A 16 -9.37 -25.16 1.81
N VAL A 17 -10.49 -24.54 1.43
CA VAL A 17 -10.57 -23.09 1.20
C VAL A 17 -10.49 -22.32 2.53
N PHE A 18 -11.19 -22.80 3.57
CA PHE A 18 -11.23 -22.13 4.87
C PHE A 18 -9.97 -22.31 5.72
N SER A 19 -9.18 -23.35 5.45
CA SER A 19 -7.97 -23.66 6.23
C SER A 19 -6.70 -22.99 5.71
N SER A 20 -6.79 -22.19 4.64
CA SER A 20 -5.63 -21.50 4.09
C SER A 20 -5.26 -20.30 4.97
N PRO A 21 -4.07 -20.27 5.60
CA PRO A 21 -3.63 -19.10 6.35
C PRO A 21 -3.44 -17.93 5.39
N ILE A 22 -4.13 -16.81 5.63
CA ILE A 22 -3.90 -15.54 4.94
C ILE A 22 -2.51 -15.05 5.35
N ASN A 23 -1.49 -15.43 4.59
CA ASN A 23 -0.16 -14.85 4.72
C ASN A 23 -0.18 -13.54 3.91
N PRO A 24 -0.15 -12.35 4.55
CA PRO A 24 0.10 -11.13 3.80
C PRO A 24 1.46 -11.28 3.10
N PRO A 25 1.62 -10.79 1.86
CA PRO A 25 2.87 -10.90 1.13
C PRO A 25 3.99 -10.23 1.94
N LYS A 26 4.83 -11.03 2.59
CA LYS A 26 6.02 -10.57 3.30
C LYS A 26 7.08 -10.26 2.25
N GLY A 27 7.43 -8.99 2.10
CA GLY A 27 8.55 -8.57 1.24
C GLY A 27 8.14 -7.98 -0.11
N GLN A 28 7.06 -7.22 -0.17
CA GLN A 28 6.91 -6.29 -1.28
C GLN A 28 7.95 -5.17 -1.09
N GLY A 29 8.98 -5.12 -1.94
CA GLY A 29 9.96 -4.03 -1.92
C GLY A 29 9.24 -2.69 -1.98
N ARG A 30 9.70 -1.69 -1.23
CA ARG A 30 9.06 -0.37 -1.15
C ARG A 30 9.15 0.33 -2.51
N THR A 31 8.15 0.11 -3.37
CA THR A 31 8.08 0.75 -4.70
C THR A 31 7.18 1.97 -4.64
N VAL A 32 7.45 2.93 -5.52
CA VAL A 32 6.60 4.12 -5.70
C VAL A 32 5.15 3.71 -6.04
N PHE A 33 4.96 2.61 -6.77
CA PHE A 33 3.62 2.09 -7.07
C PHE A 33 2.85 1.64 -5.83
N GLN A 34 3.50 1.01 -4.85
CA GLN A 34 2.84 0.62 -3.60
C GLN A 34 2.46 1.85 -2.77
N PHE A 35 3.33 2.86 -2.73
CA PHE A 35 3.02 4.12 -2.07
C PHE A 35 1.80 4.80 -2.71
N GLY A 36 1.72 4.84 -4.04
CA GLY A 36 0.56 5.36 -4.76
C GLY A 36 -0.74 4.62 -4.43
N ARG A 37 -0.70 3.29 -4.25
CA ARG A 37 -1.86 2.50 -3.82
C ARG A 37 -2.30 2.83 -2.38
N ILE A 38 -1.36 3.09 -1.48
CA ILE A 38 -1.66 3.49 -0.11
C ILE A 38 -2.33 4.87 -0.10
N ILE A 39 -1.80 5.84 -0.85
CA ILE A 39 -2.42 7.17 -0.98
C ILE A 39 -3.86 7.02 -1.47
N GLN A 40 -4.06 6.29 -2.58
CA GLN A 40 -5.39 6.09 -3.14
C GLN A 40 -6.36 5.44 -2.15
N HIS A 41 -5.89 4.46 -1.38
CA HIS A 41 -6.73 3.75 -0.42
C HIS A 41 -7.13 4.60 0.78
N ILE A 42 -6.22 5.42 1.30
CA ILE A 42 -6.44 6.21 2.51
C ILE A 42 -7.16 7.52 2.21
N THR A 43 -6.77 8.23 1.15
CA THR A 43 -7.32 9.56 0.83
C THR A 43 -8.45 9.52 -0.20
N GLY A 44 -8.59 8.41 -0.94
CA GLY A 44 -9.53 8.30 -2.07
C GLY A 44 -9.16 9.16 -3.29
N ARG A 45 -7.99 9.82 -3.27
CA ARG A 45 -7.51 10.71 -4.34
C ARG A 45 -6.59 9.96 -5.30
N ASN A 46 -6.40 10.52 -6.49
CA ASN A 46 -5.44 9.95 -7.42
C ASN A 46 -4.02 10.26 -6.89
N PRO A 47 -3.13 9.27 -6.73
CA PRO A 47 -1.76 9.50 -6.26
C PRO A 47 -0.97 10.46 -7.15
N PHE A 48 -1.33 10.59 -8.43
CA PHE A 48 -0.71 11.56 -9.34
C PHE A 48 -1.04 13.02 -8.96
N ASP A 49 -2.13 13.28 -8.23
CA ASP A 49 -2.49 14.63 -7.78
C ASP A 49 -1.45 15.19 -6.78
N TYR A 50 -0.71 14.29 -6.11
CA TYR A 50 0.35 14.65 -5.16
C TYR A 50 1.74 14.69 -5.80
N ASN A 51 1.89 14.25 -7.06
CA ASN A 51 3.18 14.25 -7.74
C ASN A 51 3.47 15.63 -8.32
N GLY A 52 4.36 16.39 -7.65
CA GLY A 52 4.64 17.78 -8.00
C GLY A 52 3.64 18.76 -7.37
N TYR A 53 2.98 18.37 -6.28
CA TYR A 53 2.10 19.24 -5.51
C TYR A 53 2.91 20.10 -4.52
N GLY A 54 2.58 21.38 -4.43
CA GLY A 54 3.25 22.30 -3.51
C GLY A 54 4.74 22.46 -3.82
N CYS A 55 5.56 22.59 -2.77
CA CYS A 55 7.01 22.74 -2.87
C CYS A 55 7.77 21.45 -2.54
N HIS A 56 7.15 20.53 -1.80
CA HIS A 56 7.82 19.35 -1.23
C HIS A 56 7.26 18.01 -1.71
N CYS A 57 6.02 17.92 -2.23
CA CYS A 57 5.54 16.63 -2.74
C CYS A 57 6.06 16.34 -4.16
N GLY A 58 7.02 15.42 -4.30
CA GLY A 58 7.49 14.93 -5.60
C GLY A 58 9.01 14.70 -5.66
N SER A 59 9.55 14.57 -6.89
CA SER A 59 10.99 14.41 -7.10
C SER A 59 11.76 15.70 -6.78
N GLY A 60 12.26 15.78 -5.54
CA GLY A 60 13.08 16.88 -5.04
C GLY A 60 12.26 18.01 -4.45
N SER A 61 12.75 18.56 -3.34
CA SER A 61 12.11 19.68 -2.64
C SER A 61 12.51 21.01 -3.31
N LYS A 62 11.53 21.71 -3.89
CA LYS A 62 11.72 22.98 -4.61
C LYS A 62 11.22 24.15 -3.77
N GLY A 63 12.01 24.58 -2.79
CA GLY A 63 11.77 25.80 -2.02
C GLY A 63 11.76 25.60 -0.51
N SER A 64 11.60 26.71 0.24
CA SER A 64 11.68 26.75 1.71
C SER A 64 10.33 27.00 2.40
N LYS A 65 9.23 27.10 1.66
CA LYS A 65 7.91 27.37 2.25
C LYS A 65 6.97 26.20 1.99
N VAL A 66 6.50 25.61 3.08
CA VAL A 66 5.39 24.66 3.10
C VAL A 66 4.11 25.40 2.71
N VAL A 67 3.45 24.94 1.66
CA VAL A 67 2.26 25.62 1.10
C VAL A 67 1.00 25.34 1.93
N ASP A 68 0.82 24.10 2.38
CA ASP A 68 -0.33 23.66 3.15
C ASP A 68 -0.02 22.42 4.02
N ALA A 69 -1.05 21.86 4.68
CA ALA A 69 -0.91 20.68 5.52
C ALA A 69 -0.49 19.41 4.73
N VAL A 70 -0.82 19.32 3.44
CA VAL A 70 -0.42 18.20 2.59
C VAL A 70 1.07 18.28 2.28
N ASP A 71 1.56 19.48 1.97
CA ASP A 71 2.97 19.75 1.71
C ASP A 71 3.82 19.48 2.97
N GLN A 72 3.27 19.74 4.17
CA GLN A 72 3.90 19.36 5.44
C GLN A 72 4.05 17.84 5.60
N CYS A 73 3.06 17.05 5.19
CA CYS A 73 3.16 15.60 5.19
C CYS A 73 4.26 15.12 4.22
N CYS A 74 4.44 15.79 3.09
CA CYS A 74 5.50 15.46 2.14
C CYS A 74 6.90 15.75 2.69
N VAL A 75 7.09 16.84 3.43
CA VAL A 75 8.35 17.08 4.17
C VAL A 75 8.66 15.94 5.14
N ALA A 76 7.67 15.50 5.91
CA ALA A 76 7.84 14.39 6.86
C ALA A 76 8.15 13.06 6.12
N HIS A 77 7.51 12.84 4.98
CA HIS A 77 7.73 11.67 4.15
C HIS A 77 9.16 11.65 3.57
N ASP A 78 9.65 12.76 3.03
CA ASP A 78 11.02 12.89 2.52
C ASP A 78 12.06 12.60 3.60
N ASN A 79 11.84 13.12 4.82
CA ASN A 79 12.71 12.83 5.97
C ASN A 79 12.69 11.35 6.35
N CYS A 80 11.51 10.72 6.35
CA CYS A 80 11.38 9.28 6.60
C CYS A 80 12.12 8.46 5.53
N TYR A 81 12.02 8.87 4.26
CA TYR A 81 12.70 8.21 3.16
C TYR A 81 14.23 8.36 3.26
N ASN A 82 14.71 9.56 3.58
CA ASN A 82 16.14 9.81 3.84
C ASN A 82 16.65 8.96 5.01
N ASN A 83 15.90 8.90 6.12
CA ASN A 83 16.25 8.04 7.25
C ASN A 83 16.31 6.57 6.84
N ALA A 84 15.36 6.07 6.03
CA ALA A 84 15.40 4.68 5.57
C ALA A 84 16.57 4.36 4.61
N LEU A 85 17.19 5.38 4.00
CA LEU A 85 18.35 5.23 3.12
C LEU A 85 19.69 5.42 3.83
N TYR A 86 19.74 6.27 4.87
CA TYR A 86 20.98 6.70 5.52
C TYR A 86 21.09 6.30 7.01
N ASN A 87 20.11 5.59 7.56
CA ASN A 87 20.10 5.03 8.92
C ASN A 87 20.03 3.50 8.86
#